data_AF-V9LBJ1-F1
#
_entry.id   AF-V9LBJ1-F1
#
_cell.length_a   1.000
_cell.length_b   1.000
_cell.length_c   1.000
_cell.angle_alpha   90.00
_cell.angle_beta   90.00
_cell.angle_gamma   90.00
#
_symmetry.space_group_name_H-M   'P 1'
#
loop_
_entity.id
_entity.type
_entity.pdbx_description
1 polymer ?
#
loop_
_entity_poly.entity_id
_entity_poly.type
_entity_poly.pdbx_seq_one_letter_code
_entity_poly.pdbx_strand_id
1 'polypeptide(L)'
;MSCLYLPVLSAVGIYAATSCYLLSHPSILHKKKQLSFHCRHISHRGGCGEKIENTMEAFEHAVRSGTDMLEMDVHLTGDGQVVVSHDENLQRQTGHHLNLRDLRFAVSELVKKYHREDITVWATESDRTMRECVSENPRMPFSFSKKRVLLLLFFFYTGLLPFIPLPESCLEILMPSLLNRFYFPKNAFLTNSFVVSLINWLLMRKSLFKHLKDRGIQVYLWVVNDEADFRRGFGYEGVTGLMTDYPQKLRRYLDTNPH
;
A
#
# COMPACT_ATOMS: atom_id res chain seq x y z
N MET A 1 44.65 -20.22 -11.55
CA MET A 1 43.25 -19.77 -11.37
C MET A 1 42.97 -19.09 -10.02
N SER A 2 43.94 -19.03 -9.10
CA SER A 2 43.74 -18.53 -7.72
C SER A 2 43.81 -16.99 -7.56
N CYS A 3 44.44 -16.27 -8.51
CA CYS A 3 44.75 -14.84 -8.37
C CYS A 3 43.54 -13.90 -8.61
N LEU A 4 42.50 -14.38 -9.31
CA LEU A 4 41.28 -13.60 -9.59
C LEU A 4 40.24 -13.66 -8.46
N TYR A 5 40.34 -14.60 -7.53
CA TYR A 5 39.35 -14.79 -6.46
C TYR A 5 39.45 -13.74 -5.35
N LEU A 6 40.67 -13.34 -4.97
CA LEU A 6 40.90 -12.36 -3.92
C LEU A 6 40.31 -10.97 -4.21
N PRO A 7 40.49 -10.37 -5.40
CA PRO A 7 39.88 -9.09 -5.74
C PRO A 7 38.35 -9.16 -5.93
N VAL A 8 37.82 -10.30 -6.38
CA VAL A 8 36.36 -10.49 -6.50
C VAL A 8 35.72 -10.59 -5.11
N LEU A 9 36.33 -11.34 -4.18
CA LEU A 9 35.85 -11.46 -2.80
C LEU A 9 35.89 -10.11 -2.07
N SER A 10 36.94 -9.31 -2.26
CA SER A 10 37.02 -7.98 -1.66
C SER A 10 35.97 -7.03 -2.25
N ALA A 11 35.74 -7.06 -3.57
CA ALA A 11 34.71 -6.25 -4.21
C ALA A 11 33.29 -6.61 -3.71
N VAL A 12 32.97 -7.90 -3.58
CA VAL A 12 31.68 -8.37 -3.03
C VAL A 12 31.53 -7.97 -1.57
N GLY A 13 32.59 -8.08 -0.77
CA GLY A 13 32.58 -7.66 0.64
C GLY A 13 32.34 -6.17 0.80
N ILE A 14 33.03 -5.34 0.01
CA ILE A 14 32.85 -3.88 -0.01
C ILE A 14 31.42 -3.53 -0.46
N TYR A 15 30.91 -4.17 -1.52
CA TYR A 15 29.53 -3.98 -1.98
C TYR A 15 28.52 -4.30 -0.87
N ALA A 16 28.63 -5.47 -0.24
CA ALA A 16 27.71 -5.89 0.81
C ALA A 16 27.74 -4.93 2.00
N ALA A 17 28.92 -4.52 2.46
CA ALA A 17 29.08 -3.56 3.54
C ALA A 17 28.47 -2.19 3.20
N THR A 18 28.76 -1.70 1.99
CA THR A 18 28.25 -0.40 1.50
C THR A 18 26.73 -0.43 1.35
N SER A 19 26.18 -1.47 0.72
CA SER A 19 24.74 -1.71 0.59
C SER A 19 24.06 -1.73 1.95
N CYS A 20 24.55 -2.54 2.91
CA CYS A 20 23.97 -2.63 4.25
C CYS A 20 23.99 -1.29 5.00
N TYR A 21 25.09 -0.53 4.87
CA TYR A 21 25.21 0.79 5.48
C TYR A 21 24.20 1.78 4.90
N LEU A 22 24.11 1.85 3.56
CA LEU A 22 23.18 2.74 2.85
C LEU A 22 21.72 2.31 3.00
N LEU A 23 21.44 1.03 3.21
CA LEU A 23 20.09 0.55 3.52
C LEU A 23 19.58 1.17 4.82
N SER A 24 20.45 1.37 5.82
CA SER A 24 20.10 2.02 7.09
C SER A 24 20.16 3.55 7.03
N HIS A 25 20.81 4.12 6.00
CA HIS A 25 21.02 5.56 5.85
C HIS A 25 20.66 6.05 4.44
N PRO A 26 19.41 5.85 3.98
CA PRO A 26 19.02 6.21 2.62
C PRO A 26 19.13 7.69 2.31
N SER A 27 19.11 8.56 3.34
CA SER A 27 19.27 10.01 3.23
C SER A 27 20.59 10.45 2.59
N ILE A 28 21.61 9.58 2.59
CA ILE A 28 22.90 9.83 1.94
C ILE A 28 22.74 9.94 0.41
N LEU A 29 21.88 9.09 -0.17
CA LEU A 29 21.68 9.04 -1.63
C LEU A 29 20.34 9.64 -2.07
N HIS A 30 19.34 9.67 -1.20
CA HIS A 30 17.97 10.06 -1.54
C HIS A 30 17.45 11.15 -0.62
N LYS A 31 16.87 12.20 -1.19
CA LYS A 31 16.12 13.17 -0.40
C LYS A 31 14.86 12.52 0.17
N LYS A 32 14.65 12.65 1.49
CA LYS A 32 13.43 12.19 2.14
C LYS A 32 12.22 12.94 1.57
N LYS A 33 11.21 12.18 1.12
CA LYS A 33 9.95 12.75 0.63
C LYS A 33 9.18 13.40 1.76
N GLN A 34 8.49 14.48 1.42
CA GLN A 34 7.60 15.20 2.32
C GLN A 34 6.21 15.14 1.70
N LEU A 35 5.34 14.32 2.27
CA LEU A 35 3.93 14.26 1.88
C LEU A 35 3.15 15.26 2.73
N SER A 36 2.10 15.84 2.17
CA SER A 36 1.23 16.81 2.86
C SER A 36 0.39 16.16 3.97
N PHE A 37 0.30 14.83 3.98
CA PHE A 37 -0.49 14.04 4.91
C PHE A 37 0.34 12.93 5.56
N HIS A 38 -0.10 12.52 6.74
CA HIS A 38 0.39 11.33 7.44
C HIS A 38 -0.80 10.52 7.89
N CYS A 39 -0.85 9.24 7.52
CA CYS A 39 -2.05 8.43 7.68
C CYS A 39 -1.77 7.20 8.54
N ARG A 40 -2.38 7.13 9.73
CA ARG A 40 -2.30 5.99 10.63
C ARG A 40 -3.55 5.12 10.58
N HIS A 41 -4.69 5.75 10.30
CA HIS A 41 -6.01 5.14 10.30
C HIS A 41 -6.66 5.28 8.92
N ILE A 42 -6.77 4.16 8.18
CA ILE A 42 -7.45 4.12 6.88
C ILE A 42 -8.72 3.27 7.00
N SER A 43 -9.85 3.80 6.53
CA SER A 43 -11.12 3.06 6.50
C SER A 43 -11.34 2.44 5.11
N HIS A 44 -11.23 1.12 5.04
CA HIS A 44 -11.41 0.33 3.81
C HIS A 44 -12.86 0.43 3.34
N ARG A 45 -13.07 0.95 2.12
CA ARG A 45 -14.40 1.21 1.53
C ARG A 45 -15.35 1.99 2.44
N GLY A 46 -14.80 2.90 3.24
CA GLY A 46 -15.55 3.65 4.25
C GLY A 46 -15.84 2.90 5.56
N GLY A 47 -15.16 1.78 5.83
CA GLY A 47 -15.40 0.96 7.02
C GLY A 47 -16.51 -0.06 6.80
N CYS A 48 -16.35 -0.90 5.77
CA CYS A 48 -17.38 -1.83 5.32
C CYS A 48 -17.77 -2.92 6.33
N GLY A 49 -17.03 -3.08 7.43
CA GLY A 49 -17.36 -3.96 8.54
C GLY A 49 -18.38 -3.36 9.50
N GLU A 50 -18.57 -2.04 9.48
CA GLU A 50 -19.49 -1.32 10.35
C GLU A 50 -20.70 -0.73 9.60
N LYS A 51 -20.52 -0.39 8.31
CA LYS A 51 -21.54 0.21 7.43
C LYS A 51 -21.46 -0.38 6.02
N ILE A 52 -22.47 -0.11 5.19
CA ILE A 52 -22.49 -0.63 3.80
C ILE A 52 -21.35 0.01 2.99
N GLU A 53 -20.48 -0.82 2.42
CA GLU A 53 -19.28 -0.40 1.68
C GLU A 53 -19.57 0.66 0.61
N ASN A 54 -18.65 1.62 0.44
CA ASN A 54 -18.70 2.63 -0.63
C ASN A 54 -19.98 3.49 -0.64
N THR A 55 -20.62 3.70 0.51
CA THR A 55 -21.76 4.60 0.68
C THR A 55 -21.39 5.88 1.43
N MET A 56 -22.16 6.95 1.23
CA MET A 56 -22.00 8.18 2.02
C MET A 56 -22.20 7.93 3.52
N GLU A 57 -23.12 7.04 3.91
CA GLU A 57 -23.30 6.67 5.32
C GLU A 57 -22.01 6.07 5.91
N ALA A 58 -21.35 5.17 5.18
CA ALA A 58 -20.08 4.59 5.60
C ALA A 58 -18.97 5.65 5.69
N PHE A 59 -18.84 6.50 4.68
CA PHE A 59 -17.83 7.58 4.69
C PHE A 59 -18.05 8.59 5.82
N GLU A 60 -19.28 9.05 6.05
CA GLU A 60 -19.61 9.94 7.16
C GLU A 60 -19.37 9.29 8.52
N HIS A 61 -19.68 7.99 8.64
CA HIS A 61 -19.41 7.22 9.83
C HIS A 61 -17.91 7.07 10.11
N ALA A 62 -17.10 6.77 9.09
CA ALA A 62 -15.66 6.67 9.18
C ALA A 62 -15.00 8.02 9.55
N VAL A 63 -15.45 9.12 8.94
CA VAL A 63 -15.00 10.48 9.27
C VAL A 63 -15.34 10.83 10.72
N ARG A 64 -16.58 10.57 11.17
CA ARG A 64 -16.96 10.77 12.59
C ARG A 64 -16.17 9.89 13.55
N SER A 65 -15.69 8.74 13.09
CA SER A 65 -14.84 7.83 13.85
C SER A 65 -13.37 8.27 13.88
N GLY A 66 -13.01 9.39 13.26
CA GLY A 66 -11.65 9.93 13.28
C GLY A 66 -10.67 9.14 12.41
N THR A 67 -11.11 8.73 11.23
CA THR A 67 -10.24 8.21 10.17
C THR A 67 -9.38 9.31 9.56
N ASP A 68 -8.15 8.99 9.19
CA ASP A 68 -7.24 9.92 8.51
C ASP A 68 -7.46 9.89 6.99
N MET A 69 -7.87 8.73 6.46
CA MET A 69 -8.04 8.49 5.03
C MET A 69 -9.20 7.52 4.76
N LEU A 70 -9.98 7.84 3.74
CA LEU A 70 -10.98 6.93 3.18
C LEU A 70 -10.35 6.21 1.99
N GLU A 71 -10.38 4.88 2.02
CA GLU A 71 -10.11 4.09 0.84
C GLU A 71 -11.45 3.81 0.13
N MET A 72 -11.45 3.88 -1.19
CA MET A 72 -12.61 3.62 -2.01
C MET A 72 -12.20 3.18 -3.41
N ASP A 73 -12.98 2.26 -3.97
CA ASP A 73 -12.81 1.76 -5.33
C ASP A 73 -13.68 2.56 -6.29
N VAL A 74 -13.14 2.96 -7.43
CA VAL A 74 -13.84 3.80 -8.43
C VAL A 74 -13.91 3.13 -9.80
N HIS A 75 -14.95 3.49 -10.54
CA HIS A 75 -15.36 2.94 -11.84
C HIS A 75 -15.99 4.04 -12.71
N LEU A 76 -16.01 3.87 -14.04
CA LEU A 76 -16.64 4.85 -14.95
C LEU A 76 -17.79 4.24 -15.75
N THR A 77 -19.00 4.77 -15.59
CA THR A 77 -20.18 4.34 -16.34
C THR A 77 -20.05 4.60 -17.84
N GLY A 78 -20.91 3.96 -18.64
CA GLY A 78 -20.92 4.14 -20.10
C GLY A 78 -21.26 5.57 -20.55
N ASP A 79 -21.96 6.36 -19.72
CA ASP A 79 -22.25 7.78 -19.92
C ASP A 79 -21.19 8.71 -19.29
N GLY A 80 -20.05 8.17 -18.84
CA GLY A 80 -18.89 8.95 -18.41
C GLY A 80 -18.95 9.51 -17.00
N GLN A 81 -19.81 8.97 -16.13
CA GLN A 81 -19.88 9.35 -14.72
C GLN A 81 -18.97 8.46 -13.85
N VAL A 82 -18.32 9.07 -12.86
CA VAL A 82 -17.53 8.34 -11.85
C VAL A 82 -18.48 7.72 -10.83
N VAL A 83 -18.33 6.42 -10.61
CA VAL A 83 -19.09 5.65 -9.61
C VAL A 83 -18.12 4.98 -8.65
N VAL A 84 -18.49 4.93 -7.38
CA VAL A 84 -17.75 4.22 -6.35
C VAL A 84 -18.31 2.81 -6.20
N SER A 85 -17.52 1.79 -6.52
CA SER A 85 -17.88 0.38 -6.37
C SER A 85 -16.60 -0.45 -6.37
N HIS A 86 -16.56 -1.53 -5.61
CA HIS A 86 -15.39 -2.42 -5.63
C HIS A 86 -15.41 -3.34 -6.87
N ASP A 87 -16.56 -3.90 -7.19
CA ASP A 87 -16.64 -4.95 -8.18
C ASP A 87 -16.62 -4.38 -9.60
N GLU A 88 -16.02 -5.14 -10.54
CA GLU A 88 -16.00 -4.79 -11.97
C GLU A 88 -17.41 -4.73 -12.60
N ASN A 89 -18.38 -5.35 -11.94
CA ASN A 89 -19.79 -5.30 -12.31
C ASN A 89 -20.65 -5.25 -11.05
N LEU A 90 -21.89 -4.79 -11.21
CA LEU A 90 -22.80 -4.64 -10.09
C LEU A 90 -23.56 -5.93 -9.76
N GLN A 91 -23.17 -7.11 -10.27
CA GLN A 91 -23.96 -8.33 -10.09
C GLN A 91 -24.12 -8.71 -8.62
N ARG A 92 -23.05 -8.62 -7.82
CA ARG A 92 -23.09 -8.95 -6.39
C ARG A 92 -23.94 -7.95 -5.59
N GLN A 93 -23.88 -6.68 -5.96
CA GLN A 93 -24.50 -5.59 -5.20
C GLN A 93 -25.93 -5.29 -5.65
N THR A 94 -26.22 -5.45 -6.94
CA THR A 94 -27.48 -5.03 -7.58
C THR A 94 -28.05 -6.04 -8.59
N GLY A 95 -27.34 -7.11 -8.92
CA GLY A 95 -27.81 -8.14 -9.88
C GLY A 95 -27.60 -7.83 -11.37
N HIS A 96 -26.89 -6.75 -11.75
CA HIS A 96 -26.74 -6.30 -13.14
C HIS A 96 -25.27 -6.28 -13.66
N HIS A 97 -25.06 -6.54 -14.96
CA HIS A 97 -23.74 -6.54 -15.62
C HIS A 97 -23.50 -5.25 -16.43
N LEU A 98 -22.45 -4.49 -16.11
CA LEU A 98 -22.00 -3.32 -16.89
C LEU A 98 -20.45 -3.28 -16.96
N ASN A 99 -19.87 -2.64 -17.99
CA ASN A 99 -18.42 -2.54 -18.24
C ASN A 99 -18.02 -1.06 -18.47
N LEU A 100 -16.75 -0.71 -18.22
CA LEU A 100 -16.31 0.64 -17.84
C LEU A 100 -14.96 1.02 -18.51
N ARG A 101 -14.81 2.24 -19.06
CA ARG A 101 -13.52 2.79 -19.56
C ARG A 101 -13.46 4.33 -19.45
N ASP A 102 -12.24 4.86 -19.26
CA ASP A 102 -11.80 6.28 -19.14
C ASP A 102 -11.94 7.00 -17.78
N LEU A 103 -12.03 6.23 -16.70
CA LEU A 103 -12.12 6.70 -15.32
C LEU A 103 -11.05 7.72 -14.87
N ARG A 104 -9.79 7.51 -15.28
CA ARG A 104 -8.64 8.30 -14.82
C ARG A 104 -8.77 9.79 -15.09
N PHE A 105 -9.36 10.17 -16.24
CA PHE A 105 -9.56 11.57 -16.62
C PHE A 105 -10.60 12.24 -15.73
N ALA A 106 -11.75 11.59 -15.52
CA ALA A 106 -12.82 12.14 -14.72
C ALA A 106 -12.40 12.34 -13.25
N VAL A 107 -11.67 11.37 -12.67
CA VAL A 107 -11.13 11.50 -11.31
C VAL A 107 -10.07 12.62 -11.24
N SER A 108 -9.15 12.69 -12.21
CA SER A 108 -8.14 13.76 -12.30
C SER A 108 -8.77 15.15 -12.32
N GLU A 109 -9.80 15.36 -13.14
CA GLU A 109 -10.51 16.63 -13.23
C GLU A 109 -11.25 16.99 -11.93
N LEU A 110 -11.89 16.02 -11.27
CA LEU A 110 -12.52 16.23 -9.97
C LEU A 110 -11.49 16.64 -8.90
N VAL A 111 -10.36 15.95 -8.82
CA VAL A 111 -9.31 16.25 -7.84
C VAL A 111 -8.74 17.65 -8.06
N LYS A 112 -8.46 18.03 -9.32
CA LYS A 112 -8.01 19.40 -9.67
C LYS A 112 -9.05 20.45 -9.31
N LYS A 113 -10.33 20.21 -9.67
CA LYS A 113 -11.45 21.12 -9.39
C LYS A 113 -11.58 21.45 -7.91
N TYR A 114 -11.31 20.49 -7.03
CA TYR A 114 -11.42 20.66 -5.57
C TYR A 114 -10.06 20.88 -4.88
N HIS A 115 -8.97 21.08 -5.63
CA HIS A 115 -7.62 21.32 -5.13
C HIS A 115 -7.14 20.26 -4.13
N ARG A 116 -7.34 18.98 -4.47
CA ARG A 116 -7.04 17.84 -3.59
C ARG A 116 -5.85 16.99 -4.04
N GLU A 117 -5.07 17.43 -5.05
CA GLU A 117 -3.97 16.65 -5.61
C GLU A 117 -2.99 16.15 -4.54
N ASP A 118 -2.67 17.00 -3.55
CA ASP A 118 -1.67 16.68 -2.53
C ASP A 118 -2.13 15.63 -1.51
N ILE A 119 -3.44 15.38 -1.39
CA ILE A 119 -4.04 14.47 -0.39
C ILE A 119 -4.81 13.30 -1.00
N THR A 120 -4.90 13.22 -2.34
CA THR A 120 -5.52 12.10 -3.04
C THR A 120 -4.45 11.22 -3.67
N VAL A 121 -4.57 9.91 -3.46
CA VAL A 121 -3.56 8.94 -3.88
C VAL A 121 -4.10 8.10 -5.03
N TRP A 122 -3.30 7.92 -6.08
CA TRP A 122 -3.55 6.86 -7.06
C TRP A 122 -3.12 5.50 -6.49
N ALA A 123 -4.05 4.57 -6.37
CA ALA A 123 -3.76 3.20 -5.98
C ALA A 123 -4.29 2.21 -7.02
N THR A 124 -3.42 1.32 -7.50
CA THR A 124 -3.81 0.19 -8.35
C THR A 124 -2.69 -0.83 -8.41
N GLU A 125 -3.06 -2.11 -8.44
CA GLU A 125 -2.10 -3.20 -8.58
C GLU A 125 -1.51 -3.30 -10.00
N SER A 126 -2.21 -2.76 -11.01
CA SER A 126 -1.82 -2.82 -12.42
C SER A 126 -0.79 -1.75 -12.74
N ASP A 127 0.42 -2.18 -13.12
CA ASP A 127 1.52 -1.29 -13.52
C ASP A 127 1.18 -0.44 -14.77
N ARG A 128 0.40 -1.02 -15.69
CA ARG A 128 -0.08 -0.30 -16.87
C ARG A 128 -1.04 0.81 -16.46
N THR A 129 -2.05 0.47 -15.65
CA THR A 129 -3.06 1.43 -15.18
C THR A 129 -2.42 2.52 -14.34
N MET A 130 -1.46 2.17 -13.46
CA MET A 130 -0.75 3.15 -12.65
C MET A 130 0.01 4.16 -13.51
N ARG A 131 0.71 3.70 -14.57
CA ARG A 131 1.37 4.62 -15.51
C ARG A 131 0.38 5.56 -16.19
N GLU A 132 -0.76 5.05 -16.62
CA GLU A 132 -1.81 5.86 -17.24
C GLU A 132 -2.35 6.91 -16.25
N CYS A 133 -2.63 6.55 -14.99
CA CYS A 133 -3.08 7.48 -13.95
C CYS A 133 -2.02 8.54 -13.61
N VAL A 134 -0.76 8.15 -13.45
CA VAL A 134 0.35 9.09 -13.17
C VAL A 134 0.61 10.01 -14.37
N SER A 135 0.47 9.51 -15.60
CA SER A 135 0.60 10.35 -16.79
C SER A 135 -0.51 11.39 -16.88
N GLU A 136 -1.70 11.06 -16.38
CA GLU A 136 -2.85 11.94 -16.36
C GLU A 136 -2.75 13.02 -15.27
N ASN A 137 -2.37 12.63 -14.04
CA ASN A 137 -2.11 13.59 -12.98
C ASN A 137 -0.85 13.21 -12.18
N PRO A 138 0.34 13.74 -12.56
CA PRO A 138 1.60 13.41 -11.91
C PRO A 138 1.80 14.11 -10.56
N ARG A 139 0.94 15.06 -10.18
CA ARG A 139 1.02 15.75 -8.88
C ARG A 139 0.49 14.89 -7.74
N MET A 140 -0.45 14.00 -8.05
CA MET A 140 -1.01 13.10 -7.07
C MET A 140 0.04 12.07 -6.63
N PRO A 141 0.23 11.88 -5.31
CA PRO A 141 0.95 10.74 -4.78
C PRO A 141 0.36 9.43 -5.31
N PHE A 142 1.18 8.39 -5.43
CA PHE A 142 0.72 7.11 -5.94
C PHE A 142 1.41 5.92 -5.27
N SER A 143 0.74 4.77 -5.29
CA SER A 143 1.18 3.56 -4.62
C SER A 143 2.04 2.64 -5.48
N PHE A 144 2.68 1.66 -4.86
CA PHE A 144 3.38 0.60 -5.59
C PHE A 144 2.37 -0.32 -6.31
N SER A 145 2.56 -0.51 -7.62
CA SER A 145 1.91 -1.60 -8.36
C SER A 145 2.50 -2.96 -7.99
N LYS A 146 1.81 -4.06 -8.30
CA LYS A 146 2.30 -5.44 -8.06
C LYS A 146 3.71 -5.67 -8.60
N LYS A 147 3.95 -5.23 -9.85
CA LYS A 147 5.27 -5.37 -10.50
C LYS A 147 6.34 -4.57 -9.75
N ARG A 148 6.01 -3.37 -9.28
CA ARG A 148 6.92 -2.50 -8.54
C ARG A 148 7.22 -3.06 -7.14
N VAL A 149 6.27 -3.72 -6.48
CA VAL A 149 6.52 -4.47 -5.24
C VAL A 149 7.49 -5.64 -5.48
N LEU A 150 7.30 -6.44 -6.55
CA LEU A 150 8.22 -7.53 -6.86
C LEU A 150 9.65 -7.04 -7.13
N LEU A 151 9.79 -5.92 -7.87
CA LEU A 151 11.08 -5.28 -8.09
C LEU A 151 11.69 -4.72 -6.80
N LEU A 152 10.87 -4.13 -5.92
CA LEU A 152 11.31 -3.66 -4.61
C LEU A 152 11.92 -4.79 -3.78
N LEU A 153 11.27 -5.96 -3.73
CA LEU A 153 11.80 -7.13 -3.03
C LEU A 153 13.07 -7.66 -3.70
N PHE A 154 13.10 -7.73 -5.03
CA PHE A 154 14.30 -8.13 -5.77
C PHE A 154 15.48 -7.21 -5.41
N PHE A 155 15.30 -5.89 -5.45
CA PHE A 155 16.35 -4.94 -5.09
C PHE A 155 16.73 -5.03 -3.60
N PHE A 156 15.77 -5.28 -2.72
CA PHE A 156 16.03 -5.47 -1.29
C PHE A 156 16.93 -6.68 -1.05
N TYR A 157 16.57 -7.84 -1.62
CA TYR A 157 17.30 -9.09 -1.40
C TYR A 157 18.64 -9.17 -2.15
N THR A 158 18.82 -8.42 -3.23
CA THR A 158 20.10 -8.31 -3.94
C THR A 158 21.02 -7.24 -3.36
N GLY A 159 20.54 -6.40 -2.43
CA GLY A 159 21.29 -5.26 -1.89
C GLY A 159 21.32 -4.03 -2.82
N LEU A 160 20.58 -4.03 -3.91
CA LEU A 160 20.52 -2.91 -4.85
C LEU A 160 19.59 -1.78 -4.37
N LEU A 161 18.66 -2.06 -3.46
CA LEU A 161 17.62 -1.11 -3.03
C LEU A 161 18.15 0.28 -2.64
N PRO A 162 19.25 0.42 -1.88
CA PRO A 162 19.74 1.74 -1.47
C PRO A 162 20.16 2.64 -2.63
N PHE A 163 20.45 2.08 -3.80
CA PHE A 163 20.89 2.81 -4.98
C PHE A 163 19.74 3.18 -5.93
N ILE A 164 18.56 2.58 -5.76
CA ILE A 164 17.45 2.73 -6.69
C ILE A 164 16.50 3.86 -6.23
N PRO A 165 16.20 4.85 -7.09
CA PRO A 165 15.16 5.84 -6.81
C PRO A 165 13.78 5.18 -6.84
N LEU A 166 12.95 5.53 -5.85
CA LEU A 166 11.57 5.06 -5.73
C LEU A 166 10.66 6.28 -5.90
N PRO A 167 9.93 6.45 -7.03
CA PRO A 167 9.00 7.57 -7.21
C PRO A 167 7.69 7.41 -6.42
N GLU A 168 7.31 6.21 -6.00
CA GLU A 168 6.08 5.91 -5.26
C GLU A 168 6.02 6.55 -3.87
N SER A 169 4.84 6.96 -3.44
CA SER A 169 4.63 7.65 -2.15
C SER A 169 4.15 6.73 -1.03
N CYS A 170 3.45 5.66 -1.38
CA CYS A 170 2.94 4.69 -0.41
C CYS A 170 3.11 3.25 -0.89
N LEU A 171 3.41 2.35 0.05
CA LEU A 171 3.43 0.90 -0.16
C LEU A 171 2.27 0.28 0.60
N GLU A 172 1.34 -0.31 -0.12
CA GLU A 172 0.19 -1.01 0.45
C GLU A 172 0.42 -2.52 0.34
N ILE A 173 0.48 -3.21 1.48
CA ILE A 173 0.73 -4.65 1.52
C ILE A 173 -0.39 -5.36 2.29
N LEU A 174 -0.93 -6.41 1.68
CA LEU A 174 -1.78 -7.36 2.37
C LEU A 174 -0.95 -8.11 3.41
N MET A 175 -1.35 -8.06 4.69
CA MET A 175 -0.62 -8.77 5.74
C MET A 175 -0.78 -10.29 5.55
N PRO A 176 0.25 -11.05 5.13
CA PRO A 176 0.03 -12.42 4.64
C PRO A 176 -0.47 -13.38 5.73
N SER A 177 -0.13 -13.12 7.00
CA SER A 177 -0.66 -13.91 8.13
C SER A 177 -2.19 -13.87 8.27
N LEU A 178 -2.89 -12.97 7.58
CA LEU A 178 -4.35 -12.91 7.53
C LEU A 178 -4.96 -13.77 6.41
N LEU A 179 -4.16 -14.19 5.41
CA LEU A 179 -4.64 -14.93 4.24
C LEU A 179 -5.30 -16.26 4.57
N ASN A 180 -4.92 -16.93 5.66
CA ASN A 180 -5.51 -18.20 6.07
C ASN A 180 -6.64 -18.06 7.11
N ARG A 181 -6.89 -16.83 7.61
CA ARG A 181 -7.84 -16.57 8.71
C ARG A 181 -9.11 -15.88 8.22
N PHE A 182 -8.99 -14.96 7.26
CA PHE A 182 -10.12 -14.15 6.78
C PHE A 182 -10.31 -14.18 5.27
N TYR A 183 -9.27 -14.53 4.53
CA TYR A 183 -9.35 -14.75 3.10
C TYR A 183 -9.54 -16.26 2.86
N PHE A 184 -10.50 -16.65 2.02
CA PHE A 184 -10.54 -18.01 1.48
C PHE A 184 -9.90 -17.94 0.09
N PRO A 185 -8.57 -18.07 -0.03
CA PRO A 185 -7.94 -17.95 -1.34
C PRO A 185 -8.50 -19.04 -2.25
N LYS A 186 -9.10 -18.63 -3.37
CA LYS A 186 -9.59 -19.56 -4.41
C LYS A 186 -8.46 -20.43 -4.98
N ASN A 187 -7.21 -20.02 -4.80
CA ASN A 187 -6.02 -20.74 -5.23
C ASN A 187 -5.51 -21.70 -4.14
N ALA A 188 -5.52 -23.01 -4.42
CA ALA A 188 -5.03 -24.08 -3.53
C ALA A 188 -3.55 -23.95 -3.12
N PHE A 189 -2.76 -23.11 -3.79
CA PHE A 189 -1.38 -22.83 -3.39
C PHE A 189 -1.30 -21.89 -2.18
N LEU A 190 -2.19 -20.89 -2.12
CA LEU A 190 -2.22 -19.89 -1.04
C LEU A 190 -2.97 -20.36 0.20
N THR A 191 -3.57 -21.55 0.18
CA THR A 191 -4.10 -22.22 1.37
C THR A 191 -3.00 -22.95 2.17
N ASN A 192 -1.81 -23.15 1.59
CA ASN A 192 -0.72 -23.84 2.27
C ASN A 192 -0.04 -22.92 3.29
N SER A 193 -0.12 -23.30 4.57
CA SER A 193 0.45 -22.54 5.70
C SER A 193 1.96 -22.29 5.56
N PHE A 194 2.72 -23.24 5.00
CA PHE A 194 4.16 -23.05 4.76
C PHE A 194 4.41 -21.96 3.70
N VAL A 195 3.64 -21.97 2.62
CA VAL A 195 3.73 -20.95 1.55
C VAL A 195 3.39 -19.58 2.10
N VAL A 196 2.30 -19.47 2.86
CA VAL A 196 1.89 -18.21 3.50
C VAL A 196 2.94 -17.72 4.50
N SER A 197 3.54 -18.62 5.27
CA SER A 197 4.64 -18.30 6.18
C SER A 197 5.88 -17.79 5.43
N LEU A 198 6.23 -18.42 4.31
CA LEU A 198 7.33 -17.98 3.46
C LEU A 198 7.06 -16.60 2.84
N ILE A 199 5.85 -16.36 2.31
CA ILE A 199 5.43 -15.06 1.78
C ILE A 199 5.46 -14.01 2.88
N ASN A 200 4.96 -14.32 4.07
CA ASN A 200 5.01 -13.44 5.23
C ASN A 200 6.46 -13.09 5.59
N TRP A 201 7.35 -14.09 5.65
CA TRP A 201 8.77 -13.89 5.90
C TRP A 201 9.42 -13.04 4.82
N LEU A 202 9.07 -13.21 3.54
CA LEU A 202 9.63 -12.42 2.44
C LEU A 202 9.15 -10.96 2.46
N LEU A 203 7.85 -10.72 2.67
CA LEU A 203 7.24 -9.40 2.57
C LEU A 203 7.42 -8.55 3.84
N MET A 204 7.26 -9.16 5.02
CA MET A 204 7.14 -8.42 6.29
C MET A 204 8.50 -8.14 6.94
N ARG A 205 9.35 -7.35 6.26
CA ARG A 205 10.71 -7.02 6.71
C ARG A 205 10.79 -5.66 7.39
N LYS A 206 11.18 -5.65 8.67
CA LYS A 206 11.43 -4.42 9.45
C LYS A 206 12.44 -3.50 8.79
N SER A 207 13.58 -4.02 8.32
CA SER A 207 14.61 -3.20 7.66
C SER A 207 14.13 -2.60 6.34
N LEU A 208 13.30 -3.32 5.58
CA LEU A 208 12.67 -2.78 4.36
C LEU A 208 11.72 -1.63 4.70
N PHE A 209 10.78 -1.84 5.63
CA PHE A 209 9.81 -0.81 6.00
C PHE A 209 10.49 0.40 6.63
N LYS A 210 11.49 0.19 7.49
CA LYS A 210 12.33 1.27 8.02
C LYS A 210 13.01 2.06 6.89
N HIS A 211 13.64 1.39 5.93
CA HIS A 211 14.27 2.05 4.79
C HIS A 211 13.28 2.91 4.00
N LEU A 212 12.06 2.42 3.76
CA LEU A 212 11.01 3.18 3.08
C LEU A 212 10.54 4.39 3.90
N LYS A 213 10.30 4.21 5.20
CA LYS A 213 9.94 5.30 6.12
C LYS A 213 11.01 6.39 6.17
N ASP A 214 12.28 6.00 6.21
CA ASP A 214 13.41 6.94 6.24
C ASP A 214 13.55 7.69 4.90
N ARG A 215 13.02 7.13 3.81
CA ARG A 215 12.85 7.81 2.51
C ARG A 215 11.57 8.64 2.39
N GLY A 216 10.71 8.64 3.41
CA GLY A 216 9.44 9.37 3.42
C GLY A 216 8.32 8.68 2.64
N ILE A 217 8.44 7.38 2.41
CA ILE A 217 7.41 6.54 1.79
C ILE A 217 6.57 5.92 2.91
N GLN A 218 5.26 6.13 2.88
CA GLN A 218 4.35 5.59 3.89
C GLN A 218 4.05 4.12 3.62
N VAL A 219 4.03 3.28 4.64
CA VAL A 219 3.74 1.84 4.51
C VAL A 219 2.42 1.55 5.19
N TYR A 220 1.47 1.00 4.43
CA TYR A 220 0.14 0.65 4.90
C TYR A 220 -0.08 -0.86 4.85
N LEU A 221 -0.64 -1.42 5.91
CA LEU A 221 -1.03 -2.83 5.96
C LEU A 221 -2.54 -2.94 5.88
N TRP A 222 -3.02 -3.82 5.00
CA TRP A 222 -4.45 -4.07 4.79
C TRP A 222 -4.75 -5.57 4.74
N VAL A 223 -6.02 -6.01 4.81
CA VAL A 223 -7.03 -5.38 5.67
C VAL A 223 -6.88 -5.99 7.05
N VAL A 224 -6.66 -5.15 8.06
CA VAL A 224 -6.46 -5.59 9.45
C VAL A 224 -7.73 -5.28 10.23
N ASN A 225 -8.32 -6.27 10.92
CA ASN A 225 -9.65 -6.13 11.54
C ASN A 225 -9.69 -6.44 13.05
N ASP A 226 -8.60 -6.93 13.62
CA ASP A 226 -8.53 -7.33 15.03
C ASP A 226 -7.37 -6.68 15.78
N GLU A 227 -7.58 -6.42 17.07
CA GLU A 227 -6.60 -5.72 17.91
C GLU A 227 -5.25 -6.42 18.03
N ALA A 228 -5.25 -7.76 18.06
CA ALA A 228 -4.02 -8.54 18.02
C ALA A 228 -3.21 -8.26 16.74
N ASP A 229 -3.89 -8.04 15.63
CA ASP A 229 -3.27 -7.74 14.34
C ASP A 229 -2.97 -6.25 14.20
N PHE A 230 -3.72 -5.35 14.85
CA PHE A 230 -3.35 -3.94 14.99
C PHE A 230 -2.02 -3.78 15.73
N ARG A 231 -1.89 -4.47 16.87
CA ARG A 231 -0.64 -4.51 17.65
C ARG A 231 0.52 -5.08 16.83
N ARG A 232 0.26 -6.14 16.07
CA ARG A 232 1.28 -6.74 15.20
C ARG A 232 1.70 -5.77 14.10
N GLY A 233 0.74 -5.13 13.43
CA GLY A 233 0.96 -4.19 12.34
C GLY A 233 1.79 -2.99 12.77
N PHE A 234 1.36 -2.29 13.82
CA PHE A 234 2.12 -1.15 14.38
C PHE A 234 3.43 -1.56 15.08
N GLY A 235 3.57 -2.84 15.46
CA GLY A 235 4.82 -3.38 16.01
C GLY A 235 5.95 -3.54 14.97
N TYR A 236 5.65 -3.43 13.67
CA TYR A 236 6.67 -3.38 12.63
C TYR A 236 7.19 -1.94 12.48
N GLU A 237 8.45 -1.72 12.88
CA GLU A 237 9.12 -0.45 12.63
C GLU A 237 9.09 -0.12 11.14
N GLY A 238 8.60 1.08 10.80
CA GLY A 238 8.44 1.54 9.42
C GLY A 238 7.00 1.51 8.90
N VAL A 239 6.12 0.71 9.50
CA VAL A 239 4.68 0.77 9.21
C VAL A 239 4.14 2.11 9.67
N THR A 240 3.39 2.76 8.78
CA THR A 240 2.82 4.10 9.00
C THR A 240 1.38 4.01 9.45
N GLY A 241 0.57 3.21 8.77
CA GLY A 241 -0.86 3.09 9.07
C GLY A 241 -1.42 1.71 8.77
N LEU A 242 -2.62 1.49 9.29
CA LEU A 242 -3.39 0.27 9.05
C LEU A 242 -4.70 0.64 8.37
N MET A 243 -5.10 -0.23 7.46
CA MET A 243 -6.38 -0.16 6.77
C MET A 243 -7.31 -1.23 7.35
N THR A 244 -8.52 -0.83 7.72
CA THR A 244 -9.47 -1.69 8.43
C THR A 244 -10.89 -1.54 7.89
N ASP A 245 -11.66 -2.61 8.01
CA ASP A 245 -13.10 -2.60 7.81
C ASP A 245 -13.84 -2.01 9.04
N TYR A 246 -13.17 -1.91 10.20
CA TYR A 246 -13.77 -1.51 11.48
C TYR A 246 -13.14 -0.22 12.03
N PRO A 247 -13.50 0.96 11.49
CA PRO A 247 -12.87 2.23 11.83
C PRO A 247 -13.00 2.59 13.32
N GLN A 248 -14.13 2.33 13.97
CA GLN A 248 -14.27 2.62 15.40
C GLN A 248 -13.34 1.76 16.25
N LYS A 249 -13.15 0.49 15.88
CA LYS A 249 -12.27 -0.42 16.59
C LYS A 249 -10.81 0.03 16.49
N LEU A 250 -10.35 0.42 15.30
CA LEU A 250 -9.00 0.94 15.12
C LEU A 250 -8.80 2.29 15.82
N ARG A 251 -9.80 3.18 15.80
CA ARG A 251 -9.76 4.44 16.58
C ARG A 251 -9.56 4.18 18.07
N ARG A 252 -10.38 3.32 18.67
CA ARG A 252 -10.25 2.95 20.10
C ARG A 252 -8.88 2.35 20.42
N TYR A 253 -8.35 1.51 19.53
CA TYR A 253 -7.00 0.98 19.68
C TYR A 253 -5.94 2.10 19.69
N LEU A 254 -6.02 3.05 18.76
CA LEU A 254 -5.08 4.18 18.67
C LEU A 254 -5.18 5.12 19.88
N ASP A 255 -6.40 5.37 20.39
CA ASP A 255 -6.62 6.19 21.58
C ASP A 255 -5.98 5.59 22.84
N THR A 256 -6.02 4.25 22.94
CA THR A 256 -5.48 3.51 24.09
C THR A 256 -3.99 3.16 23.93
N ASN A 257 -3.43 3.32 22.73
CA ASN A 257 -2.04 2.99 22.40
C ASN A 257 -1.40 4.12 21.57
N PRO A 258 -1.13 5.31 22.16
CA PRO A 258 -0.43 6.38 21.47
C PRO A 258 1.06 5.98 21.28
N HIS A 259 1.34 5.27 20.19
CA HIS A 259 2.70 4.99 19.71
C HIS A 259 3.31 6.20 19.00
#